data_AF-A0A6A6JJA9-F1
#
_entry.id   AF-A0A6A6JJA9-F1
#
_cell.length_a   1.000
_cell.length_b   1.000
_cell.length_c   1.000
_cell.angle_alpha   90.00
_cell.angle_beta   90.00
_cell.angle_gamma   90.00
#
_symmetry.space_group_name_H-M   'P 1'
#
loop_
_entity.id
_entity.type
_entity.pdbx_description
1 polymer ?
#
loop_
_entity_poly.entity_id
_entity_poly.type
_entity_poly.pdbx_seq_one_letter_code
_entity_poly.pdbx_strand_id
1 'polypeptide(L)'
;MLGQYDGFLVACYSKHPLVPILKEQEAIKGARKAVTGIFEASVGTSLQITHPDEKFGIVTTGKVWEKILSQAVVDFLGTGSEASKRFAGVETTGLNATDLHDAPPEEVRKRMKDAVKRLLKKGHVGAICLGCAGMSGMNEMVREACVEELGEVQGKRVRIVDGVQAGVAWLEGAVRSDL
;
A
#
# COMPACT_ATOMS: atom_id res chain seq x y z
N MET A 1 9.29 25.23 9.96
CA MET A 1 8.33 24.11 9.90
C MET A 1 9.02 22.76 10.10
N LEU A 2 10.07 22.39 9.34
CA LEU A 2 10.76 21.09 9.49
C LEU A 2 11.39 20.83 10.88
N GLY A 3 11.80 21.88 11.58
CA GLY A 3 12.34 21.76 12.95
C GLY A 3 11.31 21.38 14.01
N GLN A 4 10.01 21.54 13.73
CA GLN A 4 8.93 21.42 14.73
C GLN A 4 8.34 20.01 14.85
N TYR A 5 8.71 19.09 13.95
CA TYR A 5 8.16 17.73 13.89
C TYR A 5 9.27 16.69 13.91
N ASP A 6 9.00 15.52 14.48
CA ASP A 6 9.98 14.43 14.64
C ASP A 6 9.94 13.41 13.49
N GLY A 7 8.86 13.39 12.72
CA GLY A 7 8.70 12.51 11.57
C GLY A 7 7.73 13.04 10.51
N PHE A 8 7.84 12.53 9.28
CA PHE A 8 7.10 13.01 8.12
C PHE A 8 6.52 11.84 7.32
N LEU A 9 5.20 11.87 7.11
CA LEU A 9 4.48 10.92 6.27
C LEU A 9 4.04 11.58 4.96
N VAL A 10 4.47 11.05 3.82
CA VAL A 10 3.96 11.46 2.51
C VAL A 10 2.72 10.65 2.17
N ALA A 11 1.54 11.28 2.26
CA ALA A 11 0.23 10.65 2.05
C ALA A 11 -0.18 10.53 0.56
N CYS A 12 0.76 10.15 -0.30
CA CYS A 12 0.49 9.81 -1.70
C CYS A 12 0.93 8.38 -1.98
N TYR A 13 0.06 7.56 -2.56
CA TYR A 13 0.38 6.16 -2.84
C TYR A 13 1.13 6.04 -4.17
N SER A 14 2.44 6.32 -4.13
CA SER A 14 3.38 6.15 -5.24
C SER A 14 4.80 6.16 -4.69
N LYS A 15 5.79 5.86 -5.53
CA LYS A 15 7.20 6.22 -5.26
C LYS A 15 7.36 7.74 -5.36
N HIS A 16 6.84 8.45 -4.37
CA HIS A 16 6.66 9.89 -4.45
C HIS A 16 8.01 10.61 -4.27
N PRO A 17 8.41 11.52 -5.18
CA PRO A 17 9.73 12.16 -5.14
C PRO A 17 9.95 13.00 -3.88
N LEU A 18 8.88 13.44 -3.22
CA LEU A 18 8.98 14.18 -1.96
C LEU A 18 9.68 13.38 -0.84
N VAL A 19 9.57 12.05 -0.81
CA VAL A 19 10.22 11.22 0.22
C VAL A 19 11.74 11.40 0.20
N PRO A 20 12.45 11.14 -0.93
CA PRO A 20 13.89 11.39 -0.98
C PRO A 20 14.25 12.88 -0.88
N ILE A 21 13.44 13.79 -1.44
CA ILE A 21 13.70 15.24 -1.35
C ILE A 21 13.68 15.73 0.11
N LEU A 22 12.74 15.24 0.93
CA LEU A 22 12.67 15.54 2.36
C LEU A 22 13.88 14.97 3.11
N LYS A 23 14.28 13.74 2.80
CA LYS A 23 15.46 13.09 3.42
C LYS A 23 16.77 13.83 3.17
N GLU A 24 16.88 14.55 2.05
CA GLU A 24 18.07 15.38 1.74
C GLU A 24 18.05 16.78 2.36
N GLN A 25 16.96 17.21 3.00
CA GLN A 25 16.96 18.50 3.68
C GLN A 25 17.88 18.46 4.91
N GLU A 26 18.75 19.45 5.06
CA GLU A 26 19.72 19.54 6.18
C GLU A 26 19.08 19.35 7.56
N ALA A 27 17.91 19.96 7.78
CA ALA A 27 17.17 19.84 9.05
C ALA A 27 16.62 18.42 9.33
N ILE A 28 16.41 17.61 8.29
CA ILE A 28 15.97 16.21 8.40
C ILE A 28 17.20 15.31 8.53
N LYS A 29 18.18 15.50 7.65
CA LYS A 29 19.41 14.71 7.57
C LYS A 29 20.26 14.86 8.83
N GLY A 30 20.49 16.09 9.29
CA GLY A 30 21.32 16.38 10.47
C GLY A 30 20.74 15.84 11.77
N ALA A 31 19.40 15.82 11.90
CA ALA A 31 18.70 15.28 13.05
C ALA A 31 18.17 13.85 12.83
N ARG A 32 18.52 13.21 11.70
CA ARG A 32 18.07 11.87 11.30
C ARG A 32 16.55 11.63 11.43
N LYS A 33 15.74 12.64 11.10
CA LYS A 33 14.28 12.55 11.29
C LYS A 33 13.66 11.51 10.39
N ALA A 34 12.69 10.76 10.91
CA ALA A 34 12.04 9.69 10.19
C ALA A 34 11.17 10.22 9.03
N VAL A 35 11.37 9.71 7.82
CA VAL A 35 10.57 10.08 6.64
C VAL A 35 10.18 8.82 5.87
N THR A 36 8.89 8.68 5.59
CA THR A 36 8.37 7.60 4.74
C THR A 36 7.15 8.06 3.95
N GLY A 37 6.78 7.33 2.91
CA GLY A 37 5.50 7.49 2.23
C GLY A 37 4.58 6.30 2.51
N ILE A 38 3.28 6.49 2.25
CA ILE A 38 2.28 5.44 2.48
C ILE A 38 2.46 4.22 1.56
N PHE A 39 3.15 4.40 0.43
CA PHE A 39 3.55 3.31 -0.48
C PHE A 39 4.68 2.48 0.13
N GLU A 40 5.76 3.11 0.59
CA GLU A 40 6.90 2.40 1.20
C GLU A 40 6.46 1.68 2.48
N ALA A 41 5.63 2.35 3.29
CA ALA A 41 5.10 1.78 4.52
C ALA A 41 4.20 0.57 4.27
N SER A 42 3.32 0.61 3.27
CA SER A 42 2.43 -0.51 2.96
C SER A 42 3.20 -1.72 2.43
N VAL A 43 4.17 -1.50 1.53
CA VAL A 43 4.99 -2.57 0.94
C VAL A 43 5.89 -3.20 2.01
N GLY A 44 6.58 -2.39 2.82
CA GLY A 44 7.43 -2.87 3.91
C GLY A 44 6.65 -3.67 4.94
N THR A 45 5.51 -3.15 5.38
CA THR A 45 4.62 -3.86 6.33
C THR A 45 4.14 -5.18 5.75
N SER A 46 3.73 -5.20 4.48
CA SER A 46 3.22 -6.42 3.83
C SER A 46 4.28 -7.52 3.77
N LEU A 47 5.54 -7.17 3.50
CA LEU A 47 6.65 -8.12 3.50
C LEU A 47 6.92 -8.72 4.89
N GLN A 48 6.74 -7.91 5.96
CA GLN A 48 6.96 -8.35 7.34
C GLN A 48 5.84 -9.26 7.87
N ILE A 49 4.58 -9.00 7.49
CA ILE A 49 3.43 -9.72 8.05
C ILE A 49 3.04 -10.98 7.26
N THR A 50 3.51 -11.12 6.03
CA THR A 50 3.20 -12.29 5.18
C THR A 50 4.20 -13.42 5.40
N HIS A 51 3.72 -14.65 5.29
CA HIS A 51 4.59 -15.83 5.35
C HIS A 51 5.54 -15.89 4.14
N PRO A 52 6.68 -16.60 4.24
CA PRO A 52 7.66 -16.69 3.15
C PRO A 52 7.14 -17.20 1.80
N ASP A 53 6.11 -18.05 1.82
CA ASP A 53 5.43 -18.62 0.66
C ASP A 53 4.24 -17.78 0.16
N GLU A 54 3.87 -16.74 0.90
CA GLU A 54 2.80 -15.81 0.56
C GLU A 54 3.33 -14.59 -0.20
N LYS A 55 2.43 -14.00 -0.99
CA LYS A 55 2.66 -12.76 -1.72
C LYS A 55 1.81 -11.63 -1.16
N PHE A 56 2.28 -10.41 -1.33
CA PHE A 56 1.43 -9.22 -1.22
C PHE A 56 1.03 -8.73 -2.61
N GLY A 57 -0.07 -8.00 -2.69
CA GLY A 57 -0.48 -7.32 -3.91
C GLY A 57 -1.09 -5.96 -3.62
N ILE A 58 -1.30 -5.16 -4.65
CA ILE A 58 -1.83 -3.80 -4.51
C ILE A 58 -3.15 -3.71 -5.27
N VAL A 59 -4.20 -3.17 -4.65
CA VAL A 59 -5.42 -2.76 -5.34
C VAL A 59 -5.48 -1.24 -5.39
N THR A 60 -5.63 -0.65 -6.58
CA THR A 60 -5.59 0.80 -6.80
C THR A 60 -6.72 1.26 -7.74
N THR A 61 -6.71 2.53 -8.12
CA THR A 61 -7.77 3.21 -8.87
C THR A 61 -7.72 2.91 -10.38
N GLY A 62 -7.13 3.81 -11.16
CA GLY A 62 -7.14 3.77 -12.62
C GLY A 62 -6.07 2.83 -13.20
N LYS A 63 -6.30 2.36 -14.43
CA LYS A 63 -5.42 1.40 -15.14
C LYS A 63 -3.97 1.85 -15.27
N VAL A 64 -3.72 3.16 -15.38
CA VAL A 64 -2.36 3.70 -15.54
C VAL A 64 -1.45 3.32 -14.35
N TRP A 65 -2.04 3.14 -13.16
CA TRP A 65 -1.32 2.80 -11.94
C TRP A 65 -0.78 1.38 -11.92
N GLU A 66 -1.33 0.46 -12.73
CA GLU A 66 -0.88 -0.92 -12.74
C GLU A 66 0.62 -1.02 -13.10
N LYS A 67 1.01 -0.37 -14.21
CA LYS A 67 2.40 -0.34 -14.66
C LYS A 67 3.28 0.52 -13.75
N ILE A 68 2.79 1.70 -13.35
CA ILE A 68 3.53 2.65 -12.51
C ILE A 68 3.88 2.03 -11.16
N LEU A 69 2.90 1.44 -10.46
CA LEU A 69 3.10 0.86 -9.14
C LEU A 69 3.88 -0.46 -9.22
N SER A 70 3.72 -1.24 -10.29
CA SER A 70 4.56 -2.43 -10.48
C SER A 70 6.04 -2.06 -10.58
N GLN A 71 6.38 -1.03 -11.37
CA GLN A 71 7.75 -0.52 -11.45
C GLN A 71 8.21 0.10 -10.13
N ALA A 72 7.34 0.85 -9.44
CA ALA A 72 7.66 1.43 -8.15
C ALA A 72 8.05 0.37 -7.11
N VAL A 73 7.40 -0.80 -7.10
CA VAL A 73 7.73 -1.91 -6.21
C VAL A 73 9.11 -2.48 -6.55
N VAL A 74 9.40 -2.70 -7.83
CA VAL A 74 10.72 -3.17 -8.28
C VAL A 74 11.82 -2.22 -7.84
N ASP A 75 11.63 -0.93 -8.08
CA ASP A 75 12.58 0.12 -7.70
C ASP A 75 12.79 0.19 -6.18
N PHE A 76 11.70 0.12 -5.40
CA PHE A 76 11.75 0.22 -3.94
C PHE A 76 12.43 -0.99 -3.30
N LEU A 77 12.16 -2.19 -3.82
CA LEU A 77 12.77 -3.43 -3.33
C LEU A 77 14.18 -3.66 -3.87
N GLY A 78 14.63 -2.86 -4.85
CA GLY A 78 15.94 -3.01 -5.47
C GLY A 78 16.11 -4.32 -6.24
N THR A 79 15.02 -4.90 -6.77
CA THR A 79 15.05 -6.20 -7.48
C THR A 79 15.52 -6.08 -8.94
N GLY A 80 15.96 -4.90 -9.37
CA GLY A 80 16.48 -4.66 -10.71
C GLY A 80 15.37 -4.48 -11.74
N SER A 81 15.16 -5.48 -12.60
CA SER A 81 14.14 -5.46 -13.66
C SER A 81 12.96 -6.38 -13.40
N GLU A 82 13.08 -7.33 -12.47
CA GLU A 82 12.05 -8.33 -12.20
C GLU A 82 11.26 -8.03 -10.94
N ALA A 83 9.96 -8.33 -10.96
CA ALA A 83 9.12 -8.28 -9.78
C ALA A 83 9.57 -9.34 -8.75
N SER A 84 9.63 -8.94 -7.47
CA SER A 84 9.88 -9.89 -6.38
C SER A 84 8.93 -11.08 -6.43
N LYS A 85 9.41 -12.29 -6.14
CA LYS A 85 8.57 -13.49 -6.00
C LYS A 85 7.48 -13.33 -4.93
N ARG A 86 7.68 -12.40 -3.99
CA ARG A 86 6.72 -12.02 -2.93
C ARG A 86 5.68 -11.00 -3.39
N PHE A 87 5.70 -10.55 -4.65
CA PHE A 87 4.73 -9.60 -5.19
C PHE A 87 3.80 -10.27 -6.20
N ALA A 88 2.49 -10.24 -5.95
CA ALA A 88 1.44 -10.78 -6.81
C ALA A 88 1.06 -9.82 -7.96
N GLY A 89 1.50 -8.56 -7.90
CA GLY A 89 1.19 -7.54 -8.88
C GLY A 89 0.17 -6.52 -8.38
N VAL A 90 -0.30 -5.70 -9.33
CA VAL A 90 -1.28 -4.64 -9.10
C VAL A 90 -2.59 -5.01 -9.80
N GLU A 91 -3.71 -4.71 -9.17
CA GLU A 91 -5.05 -4.73 -9.76
C GLU A 91 -5.73 -3.39 -9.59
N THR A 92 -6.63 -3.07 -10.52
CA THR A 92 -7.26 -1.74 -10.58
C THR A 92 -8.78 -1.86 -10.48
N THR A 93 -9.42 -0.94 -9.76
CA THR A 93 -10.88 -0.84 -9.74
C THR A 93 -11.42 -0.31 -11.06
N GLY A 94 -10.59 0.41 -11.83
CA GLY A 94 -10.98 1.06 -13.07
C GLY A 94 -11.68 2.40 -12.85
N LEU A 95 -11.80 2.85 -11.60
CA LEU A 95 -12.27 4.16 -11.19
C LEU A 95 -11.08 5.13 -11.09
N ASN A 96 -11.28 6.43 -11.29
CA ASN A 96 -10.28 7.43 -10.92
C ASN A 96 -10.34 7.74 -9.42
N ALA A 97 -9.38 8.51 -8.90
CA ALA A 97 -9.30 8.84 -7.48
C ALA A 97 -10.50 9.67 -6.99
N THR A 98 -11.01 10.57 -7.83
CA THR A 98 -12.23 11.36 -7.54
C THR A 98 -13.47 10.47 -7.53
N ASP A 99 -13.55 9.53 -8.47
CA ASP A 99 -14.69 8.63 -8.62
C ASP A 99 -14.88 7.72 -7.39
N LEU A 100 -13.83 7.46 -6.59
CA LEU A 100 -13.96 6.74 -5.33
C LEU A 100 -14.88 7.47 -4.32
N HIS A 101 -14.99 8.79 -4.42
CA HIS A 101 -15.82 9.62 -3.54
C HIS A 101 -17.15 10.01 -4.20
N ASP A 102 -17.15 10.19 -5.53
CA ASP A 102 -18.30 10.72 -6.27
C ASP A 102 -19.21 9.63 -6.84
N ALA A 103 -18.69 8.42 -7.09
CA ALA A 103 -19.49 7.33 -7.62
C ALA A 103 -20.44 6.73 -6.57
N PRO A 104 -21.55 6.10 -6.99
CA PRO A 104 -22.44 5.41 -6.07
C PRO A 104 -21.68 4.37 -5.22
N PRO A 105 -21.90 4.31 -3.88
CA PRO A 105 -21.18 3.40 -2.99
C PRO A 105 -21.21 1.93 -3.43
N GLU A 106 -22.34 1.47 -3.98
CA GLU A 106 -22.47 0.11 -4.50
C GLU A 106 -21.58 -0.17 -5.72
N GLU A 107 -21.38 0.82 -6.60
CA GLU A 107 -20.47 0.67 -7.74
C GLU A 107 -19.01 0.65 -7.27
N VAL A 108 -18.63 1.53 -6.33
CA VAL A 108 -17.29 1.52 -5.71
C VAL A 108 -17.02 0.16 -5.06
N ARG A 109 -17.98 -0.33 -4.27
CA ARG A 109 -17.89 -1.63 -3.60
C ARG A 109 -17.74 -2.76 -4.61
N LYS A 110 -18.59 -2.80 -5.64
CA LYS A 110 -18.50 -3.83 -6.71
C LYS A 110 -17.12 -3.82 -7.38
N ARG A 111 -16.64 -2.65 -7.82
CA ARG A 111 -15.34 -2.51 -8.51
C ARG A 111 -14.16 -2.88 -7.63
N MET A 112 -14.21 -2.50 -6.35
CA MET A 112 -13.21 -2.89 -5.36
C MET A 112 -13.16 -4.42 -5.21
N LYS A 113 -14.33 -5.05 -5.02
CA LYS A 113 -14.41 -6.51 -4.85
C LYS A 113 -13.91 -7.25 -6.10
N ASP A 114 -14.30 -6.80 -7.29
CA ASP A 114 -13.82 -7.38 -8.55
C ASP A 114 -12.29 -7.28 -8.69
N ALA A 115 -11.68 -6.14 -8.33
CA ALA A 115 -10.23 -5.97 -8.36
C ALA A 115 -9.51 -6.89 -7.36
N VAL A 116 -10.02 -6.98 -6.13
CA VAL A 116 -9.49 -7.89 -5.11
C VAL A 116 -9.56 -9.34 -5.57
N LYS A 117 -10.70 -9.79 -6.10
CA LYS A 117 -10.87 -11.17 -6.59
C LYS A 117 -9.89 -11.51 -7.71
N ARG A 118 -9.64 -10.59 -8.65
CA ARG A 118 -8.62 -10.79 -9.68
C ARG A 118 -7.22 -10.89 -9.09
N LEU A 119 -6.91 -10.10 -8.07
CA LEU A 119 -5.61 -10.15 -7.40
C LEU A 119 -5.39 -11.49 -6.68
N LEU A 120 -6.41 -11.97 -5.97
CA LEU A 120 -6.37 -13.26 -5.25
C LEU A 120 -6.15 -14.45 -6.19
N LYS A 121 -6.56 -14.34 -7.47
CA LYS A 121 -6.31 -15.37 -8.50
C LYS A 121 -4.86 -15.41 -8.99
N LYS A 122 -4.01 -14.46 -8.60
CA LYS A 122 -2.58 -14.39 -9.00
C LYS A 122 -1.63 -15.20 -8.10
N GLY A 123 -2.18 -16.04 -7.21
CA GLY A 123 -1.43 -16.99 -6.39
C GLY A 123 -1.80 -16.91 -4.90
N HIS A 124 -0.90 -17.36 -4.04
CA HIS A 124 -1.11 -17.35 -2.59
C HIS A 124 -0.93 -15.93 -2.02
N VAL A 125 -1.96 -15.09 -2.08
CA VAL A 125 -1.94 -13.72 -1.59
C VAL A 125 -2.23 -13.69 -0.09
N GLY A 126 -1.23 -13.35 0.71
CA GLY A 126 -1.33 -13.18 2.16
C GLY A 126 -1.61 -11.75 2.60
N ALA A 127 -1.36 -10.74 1.75
CA ALA A 127 -1.65 -9.34 2.05
C ALA A 127 -2.11 -8.54 0.82
N ILE A 128 -3.02 -7.58 1.04
CA ILE A 128 -3.50 -6.64 0.03
C ILE A 128 -3.27 -5.21 0.55
N CYS A 129 -2.49 -4.42 -0.19
CA CYS A 129 -2.31 -3.00 0.07
C CYS A 129 -3.42 -2.17 -0.60
N LEU A 130 -3.93 -1.19 0.14
CA LEU A 130 -4.84 -0.16 -0.39
C LEU A 130 -4.02 0.91 -1.12
N GLY A 131 -4.08 0.89 -2.44
CA GLY A 131 -3.18 1.60 -3.37
C GLY A 131 -3.54 3.05 -3.65
N CYS A 132 -4.25 3.72 -2.75
CA CYS A 132 -4.61 5.13 -2.84
C CYS A 132 -4.93 5.68 -1.44
N ALA A 133 -4.56 6.92 -1.15
CA ALA A 133 -4.89 7.55 0.13
C ALA A 133 -6.42 7.60 0.37
N GLY A 134 -7.21 7.85 -0.68
CA GLY A 134 -8.67 7.86 -0.60
C GLY A 134 -9.32 6.49 -0.36
N MET A 135 -8.54 5.40 -0.42
CA MET A 135 -9.00 4.06 -0.06
C MET A 135 -8.85 3.77 1.44
N SER A 136 -8.27 4.67 2.22
CA SER A 136 -8.14 4.48 3.66
C SER A 136 -9.51 4.24 4.30
N GLY A 137 -9.60 3.21 5.14
CA GLY A 137 -10.87 2.77 5.75
C GLY A 137 -11.70 1.77 4.94
N MET A 138 -11.38 1.47 3.67
CA MET A 138 -12.14 0.51 2.83
C MET A 138 -11.87 -0.98 3.16
N ASN A 139 -11.39 -1.27 4.38
CA ASN A 139 -10.97 -2.61 4.81
C ASN A 139 -12.11 -3.64 4.74
N GLU A 140 -13.33 -3.24 5.06
CA GLU A 140 -14.49 -4.14 5.07
C GLU A 140 -14.81 -4.67 3.66
N MET A 141 -14.82 -3.79 2.64
CA MET A 141 -15.08 -4.18 1.25
C MET A 141 -14.03 -5.19 0.74
N VAL A 142 -12.76 -4.96 1.07
CA VAL A 142 -11.68 -5.90 0.72
C VAL A 142 -11.82 -7.21 1.48
N ARG A 143 -12.19 -7.17 2.76
CA ARG A 143 -12.41 -8.37 3.57
C ARG A 143 -13.53 -9.23 3.00
N GLU A 144 -14.66 -8.64 2.66
CA GLU A 144 -15.77 -9.35 2.03
C GLU A 144 -15.35 -10.02 0.73
N ALA A 145 -14.62 -9.34 -0.14
CA ALA A 145 -14.11 -9.93 -1.38
C ALA A 145 -13.21 -11.15 -1.12
N CYS A 146 -12.34 -11.06 -0.10
CA CYS A 146 -11.48 -12.17 0.30
C CYS A 146 -12.29 -13.37 0.78
N VAL A 147 -13.32 -13.14 1.60
CA VAL A 147 -14.21 -14.20 2.11
C VAL A 147 -15.04 -14.82 0.99
N GLU A 148 -15.55 -14.02 0.06
CA GLU A 148 -16.32 -14.51 -1.08
C GLU A 148 -15.48 -15.38 -2.03
N GLU A 149 -14.20 -15.05 -2.24
CA GLU A 149 -13.34 -15.78 -3.19
C GLU A 149 -12.63 -16.97 -2.55
N LEU A 150 -12.19 -16.85 -1.29
CA LEU A 150 -11.36 -17.86 -0.62
C LEU A 150 -12.09 -18.62 0.50
N GLY A 151 -13.35 -18.26 0.79
CA GLY A 151 -14.11 -18.78 1.90
C GLY A 151 -13.76 -18.14 3.25
N GLU A 152 -14.56 -18.45 4.28
CA GLU A 152 -14.49 -17.79 5.59
C GLU A 152 -13.11 -17.88 6.27
N VAL A 153 -12.48 -19.05 6.21
CA VAL A 153 -11.22 -19.31 6.92
C VAL A 153 -10.05 -18.62 6.23
N GLN A 154 -9.80 -18.92 4.95
CA GLN A 154 -8.66 -18.35 4.23
C GLN A 154 -8.89 -16.88 3.92
N GLY A 155 -10.13 -16.50 3.57
CA GLY A 155 -10.51 -15.12 3.32
C GLY A 155 -10.30 -14.20 4.51
N LYS A 156 -10.46 -14.66 5.75
CA LYS A 156 -10.14 -13.89 6.98
C LYS A 156 -8.65 -13.79 7.28
N ARG A 157 -7.82 -14.70 6.77
CA ARG A 157 -6.36 -14.70 7.00
C ARG A 157 -5.63 -13.65 6.19
N VAL A 158 -6.14 -13.27 5.00
CA VAL A 158 -5.53 -12.24 4.16
C VAL A 158 -5.43 -10.92 4.95
N ARG A 159 -4.24 -10.35 5.06
CA ARG A 159 -4.02 -9.07 5.73
C ARG A 159 -4.39 -7.92 4.79
N ILE A 160 -5.04 -6.90 5.33
CA ILE A 160 -5.40 -5.70 4.58
C ILE A 160 -4.53 -4.57 5.13
N VAL A 161 -3.75 -3.96 4.27
CA VAL A 161 -2.73 -2.97 4.65
C VAL A 161 -3.14 -1.62 4.13
N ASP A 162 -3.61 -0.78 5.04
CA ASP A 162 -3.82 0.64 4.81
C ASP A 162 -2.47 1.36 4.95
N GLY A 163 -1.98 1.96 3.85
CA GLY A 163 -0.69 2.63 3.83
C GLY A 163 -0.62 3.85 4.76
N VAL A 164 -1.75 4.51 5.05
CA VAL A 164 -1.79 5.64 6.00
C VAL A 164 -1.55 5.12 7.41
N GLN A 165 -2.31 4.09 7.82
CA GLN A 165 -2.16 3.50 9.15
C GLN A 165 -0.79 2.85 9.35
N ALA A 166 -0.31 2.10 8.34
CA ALA A 166 1.03 1.51 8.35
C ALA A 166 2.12 2.58 8.45
N GLY A 167 1.99 3.69 7.73
CA GLY A 167 2.93 4.80 7.75
C GLY A 167 2.99 5.50 9.11
N VAL A 168 1.85 5.74 9.74
CA VAL A 168 1.78 6.32 11.09
C VAL A 168 2.42 5.38 12.11
N ALA A 169 2.06 4.10 12.10
CA ALA A 169 2.62 3.10 13.02
C ALA A 169 4.14 2.98 12.85
N TRP A 170 4.64 2.99 11.61
CA TRP A 170 6.07 2.96 11.34
C TRP A 170 6.78 4.22 11.86
N LEU A 171 6.22 5.41 11.63
CA LEU A 171 6.80 6.67 12.12
C LEU A 171 6.84 6.74 13.64
N GLU A 172 5.76 6.34 14.31
CA GLU A 172 5.71 6.28 15.77
C GLU A 172 6.80 5.34 16.31
N GLY A 173 6.95 4.16 15.72
CA GLY A 173 8.01 3.22 16.07
C GLY A 173 9.41 3.77 15.80
N ALA A 174 9.63 4.40 14.65
CA ALA A 174 10.91 4.97 14.25
C ALA A 174 11.34 6.11 15.19
N VAL A 175 10.43 7.04 15.49
CA VAL A 175 10.69 8.17 16.41
C VAL A 175 10.96 7.68 17.83
N ARG A 176 10.23 6.67 18.31
CA ARG A 176 10.46 6.12 19.67
C ARG A 176 11.74 5.31 19.81
N SER A 177 12.28 4.80 18.70
CA SER A 177 13.45 3.90 18.69
C SER A 177 14.76 4.62 18.32
N ASP A 178 14.73 5.95 18.18
CA ASP A 178 15.87 6.77 17.71
C ASP A 178 16.52 6.24 16.40
N LEU A 179 15.71 5.72 15.47
CA LEU A 179 16.16 5.15 14.18
C LEU A 179 16.43 6.23 13.11
#